data_AF-A0A2V6WQQ3-F1
#
_entry.id   AF-A0A2V6WQQ3-F1
#
_cell.length_a   1.000
_cell.length_b   1.000
_cell.length_c   1.000
_cell.angle_alpha   90.00
_cell.angle_beta   90.00
_cell.angle_gamma   90.00
#
_symmetry.space_group_name_H-M   'P 1'
#
loop_
_entity.id
_entity.type
_entity.pdbx_description
1 polymer ?
#
loop_
_entity_poly.entity_id
_entity_poly.type
_entity_poly.pdbx_seq_one_letter_code
_entity_poly.pdbx_strand_id
1 'polypeptide(L)'
;MASRLADLIRKARRLAAERDRLIDALAADWARALRGQGLTPDDLDELWAGLTEDAVRRGTPEGRWSAQAWRAEAQEVIARLRAKVEAALSER
;
A
#
# COMPACT_ATOMS: atom_id res chain seq x y z
N MET A 1 34.21 -13.93 0.29
CA MET A 1 33.02 -14.28 -0.53
C MET A 1 31.84 -14.77 0.32
N ALA A 2 31.66 -14.31 1.57
CA ALA A 2 30.30 -14.26 2.14
C ALA A 2 29.48 -13.40 1.15
N SER A 3 28.55 -14.07 0.47
CA SER A 3 28.24 -13.86 -0.94
C SER A 3 27.48 -12.55 -1.18
N ARG A 4 27.75 -11.84 -2.29
CA ARG A 4 26.94 -10.71 -2.81
C ARG A 4 25.43 -11.02 -2.78
N LEU A 5 25.06 -12.30 -2.94
CA LEU A 5 23.69 -12.79 -2.79
C LEU A 5 23.13 -12.58 -1.38
N ALA A 6 23.90 -12.90 -0.33
CA ALA A 6 23.47 -12.70 1.06
C ALA A 6 23.22 -11.21 1.36
N ASP A 7 24.02 -10.32 0.80
CA ASP A 7 23.81 -8.87 0.92
C ASP A 7 22.52 -8.42 0.24
N LEU A 8 22.24 -8.93 -0.96
CA LEU A 8 21.00 -8.65 -1.69
C LEU A 8 19.78 -9.16 -0.93
N ILE A 9 19.85 -10.38 -0.37
CA ILE A 9 18.77 -10.95 0.46
C ILE A 9 18.51 -10.06 1.68
N ARG A 10 19.55 -9.61 2.38
CA ARG A 10 19.40 -8.70 3.53
C ARG A 10 18.79 -7.36 3.13
N LYS A 11 19.22 -6.79 2.00
CA LYS A 11 18.64 -5.55 1.46
C LYS A 11 17.17 -5.72 1.10
N ALA A 12 16.80 -6.80 0.41
CA ALA A 12 15.40 -7.08 0.06
C ALA A 12 14.52 -7.21 1.31
N ARG A 13 14.98 -7.92 2.34
CA ARG A 13 14.27 -8.04 3.63
C ARG A 13 14.10 -6.68 4.31
N ARG A 14 15.14 -5.84 4.30
CA ARG A 14 15.05 -4.48 4.88
C ARG A 14 14.05 -3.62 4.12
N LEU A 15 14.02 -3.67 2.79
CA LEU A 15 13.05 -2.94 1.98
C LEU A 15 11.62 -3.40 2.25
N ALA A 16 11.39 -4.72 2.36
CA ALA A 16 10.07 -5.25 2.71
C ALA A 16 9.61 -4.75 4.08
N ALA A 17 10.48 -4.81 5.10
CA ALA A 17 10.17 -4.30 6.43
C ALA A 17 9.90 -2.79 6.44
N GLU A 18 10.63 -2.02 5.63
CA GLU A 18 10.42 -0.58 5.52
C GLU A 18 9.08 -0.24 4.85
N ARG A 19 8.74 -0.93 3.76
CA ARG A 19 7.41 -0.81 3.12
C ARG A 19 6.31 -1.07 4.15
N ASP A 20 6.44 -2.15 4.93
CA ASP A 20 5.41 -2.52 5.88
C ASP A 20 5.25 -1.46 7.00
N ARG A 21 6.36 -0.87 7.49
CA ARG A 21 6.31 0.28 8.43
C ARG A 21 5.65 1.52 7.84
N LEU A 22 5.95 1.84 6.59
CA LEU A 22 5.33 2.99 5.90
C LEU A 22 3.82 2.78 5.76
N ILE A 23 3.39 1.56 5.42
CA ILE A 23 1.97 1.21 5.36
C ILE A 23 1.32 1.30 6.75
N ASP A 24 1.98 0.81 7.80
CA ASP A 24 1.45 0.86 9.17
C ASP A 24 1.23 2.30 9.66
N ALA A 25 2.24 3.16 9.47
CA ALA A 25 2.15 4.57 9.85
C ALA A 25 1.02 5.27 9.08
N LEU A 26 0.96 5.06 7.77
CA LEU A 26 -0.09 5.65 6.94
C LEU A 26 -1.49 5.14 7.33
N ALA A 27 -1.63 3.85 7.62
CA ALA A 27 -2.90 3.26 8.04
C ALA A 27 -3.42 3.90 9.34
N ALA A 28 -2.54 4.16 10.32
CA ALA A 28 -2.91 4.83 11.56
C ALA A 28 -3.44 6.25 11.33
N ASP A 29 -2.82 7.00 10.42
CA ASP A 29 -3.25 8.36 10.08
C ASP A 29 -4.57 8.36 9.31
N TRP A 30 -4.76 7.43 8.37
CA TRP A 30 -6.04 7.22 7.68
C TRP A 30 -7.16 6.86 8.64
N ALA A 31 -6.95 5.88 9.53
CA ALA A 31 -7.95 5.49 10.51
C ALA A 31 -8.35 6.66 11.41
N ARG A 32 -7.40 7.51 11.81
CA ARG A 32 -7.68 8.74 12.58
C ARG A 32 -8.52 9.73 11.77
N ALA A 33 -8.20 9.94 10.50
CA ALA A 33 -8.88 10.91 9.64
C ALA A 33 -10.31 10.47 9.26
N LEU A 34 -10.50 9.18 9.00
CA LEU A 34 -11.80 8.62 8.59
C LEU A 34 -12.76 8.39 9.77
N ARG A 35 -12.24 8.33 11.00
CA ARG A 35 -13.07 8.12 12.19
C ARG A 35 -14.08 9.25 12.35
N GLY A 36 -15.36 8.86 12.49
CA GLY A 36 -16.46 9.81 12.68
C GLY A 36 -16.94 10.51 11.41
N GLN A 37 -16.42 10.16 10.22
CA GLN A 37 -16.86 10.74 8.95
C GLN A 37 -18.21 10.18 8.45
N GLY A 38 -18.75 9.14 9.09
CA GLY A 38 -20.04 8.54 8.71
C GLY A 38 -20.03 7.83 7.36
N LEU A 39 -18.84 7.45 6.85
CA LEU A 39 -18.68 6.75 5.58
C LEU A 39 -19.31 5.35 5.66
N THR A 40 -20.04 5.00 4.61
CA THR A 40 -20.55 3.65 4.39
C THR A 40 -19.43 2.75 3.86
N PRO A 41 -19.61 1.41 3.92
CA PRO A 41 -18.68 0.49 3.26
C PRO A 41 -18.50 0.79 1.77
N ASP A 42 -19.58 1.15 1.06
CA ASP A 42 -19.55 1.47 -0.36
C ASP A 42 -18.73 2.75 -0.63
N ASP A 43 -18.83 3.78 0.22
CA ASP A 43 -18.02 4.99 0.11
C ASP A 43 -16.51 4.68 0.26
N LEU A 44 -16.17 3.72 1.13
CA LEU A 44 -14.78 3.27 1.31
C LEU A 44 -14.32 2.48 0.08
N ASP A 45 -15.17 1.61 -0.48
CA ASP A 45 -14.87 0.88 -1.71
C ASP A 45 -14.55 1.82 -2.87
N GLU A 46 -15.38 2.83 -3.11
CA GLU A 46 -15.18 3.83 -4.15
C GLU A 46 -13.88 4.64 -3.93
N LEU A 47 -13.62 5.05 -2.69
CA LEU A 47 -12.38 5.73 -2.31
C LEU A 47 -11.14 4.89 -2.65
N TRP A 48 -11.11 3.62 -2.26
CA TRP A 48 -9.96 2.74 -2.51
C TRP A 48 -9.78 2.43 -4.00
N ALA A 49 -10.88 2.29 -4.74
CA ALA A 49 -10.84 2.12 -6.19
C ALA A 49 -10.21 3.35 -6.88
N GLY A 50 -10.66 4.55 -6.53
CA GLY A 50 -10.13 5.81 -7.08
C GLY A 50 -8.63 6.00 -6.79
N LEU A 51 -8.18 5.68 -5.58
CA LEU A 51 -6.75 5.72 -5.22
C LEU A 51 -5.93 4.73 -6.05
N THR A 52 -6.47 3.53 -6.31
CA THR A 52 -5.79 2.51 -7.12
C THR A 52 -5.66 2.95 -8.57
N GLU A 53 -6.74 3.46 -9.17
CA GLU A 53 -6.72 3.97 -10.53
C GLU A 53 -5.76 5.15 -10.70
N ASP A 54 -5.76 6.09 -9.75
CA ASP A 54 -4.85 7.23 -9.77
C ASP A 54 -3.38 6.79 -9.66
N ALA A 55 -3.08 5.86 -8.76
CA ALA A 55 -1.73 5.30 -8.62
C ALA A 55 -1.26 4.59 -9.89
N VAL A 56 -2.13 3.78 -10.51
CA VAL A 56 -1.84 3.10 -11.78
C VAL A 56 -1.59 4.11 -12.90
N ARG A 57 -2.42 5.15 -13.00
CA ARG A 57 -2.33 6.18 -14.05
C ARG A 57 -1.05 7.02 -13.93
N ARG A 58 -0.75 7.51 -12.72
CA ARG A 58 0.41 8.38 -12.47
C ARG A 58 1.74 7.65 -12.57
N GLY A 59 1.78 6.37 -12.20
CA GLY A 59 3.01 5.62 -12.16
C GLY A 59 3.39 4.94 -13.46
N THR A 60 2.80 5.32 -14.61
CA THR A 60 3.18 4.80 -15.93
C THR A 60 4.69 5.04 -16.13
N PRO A 61 5.55 4.02 -15.97
CA PRO A 61 6.97 4.26 -15.83
C PRO A 61 7.61 4.42 -17.20
N GLU A 62 8.55 5.35 -17.32
CA GLU A 62 9.44 5.56 -18.46
C GLU A 62 10.34 4.33 -18.71
N GLY A 63 9.76 3.22 -19.17
CA GLY A 63 10.46 1.98 -19.53
C GLY A 63 11.03 1.16 -18.36
N ARG A 64 10.89 1.61 -17.10
CA ARG A 64 11.48 0.91 -15.95
C ARG A 64 10.74 -0.38 -15.59
N TRP A 65 9.41 -0.34 -15.53
CA TRP A 65 8.55 -1.50 -15.24
C TRP A 65 7.50 -1.66 -16.34
N SER A 66 7.00 -2.88 -16.56
CA SER A 66 5.81 -3.06 -17.39
C SER A 66 4.59 -2.44 -16.69
N ALA A 67 3.63 -1.95 -17.47
CA ALA A 67 2.39 -1.40 -16.92
C ALA A 67 1.64 -2.43 -16.04
N GLN A 68 1.73 -3.71 -16.37
CA GLN A 68 1.15 -4.80 -15.59
C GLN A 68 1.86 -4.99 -14.24
N ALA A 69 3.20 -4.94 -14.22
CA ALA A 69 3.96 -5.05 -12.99
C ALA A 69 3.67 -3.86 -12.06
N TRP A 70 3.64 -2.64 -12.60
CA TRP A 70 3.25 -1.45 -11.83
C TRP A 70 1.83 -1.57 -11.25
N ARG A 71 0.88 -2.03 -12.07
CA ARG A 71 -0.50 -2.23 -11.61
C ARG A 71 -0.59 -3.22 -10.44
N ALA A 72 0.13 -4.34 -10.53
CA ALA A 72 0.15 -5.34 -9.46
C ALA A 72 0.71 -4.75 -8.15
N GLU A 73 1.80 -3.99 -8.22
CA GLU A 73 2.42 -3.36 -7.05
C GLU A 73 1.51 -2.30 -6.41
N ALA A 74 0.86 -1.45 -7.23
CA ALA A 74 -0.09 -0.46 -6.74
C ALA A 74 -1.28 -1.11 -6.03
N GLN A 75 -1.83 -2.18 -6.62
CA GLN A 75 -2.92 -2.95 -6.03
C GLN A 75 -2.51 -3.60 -4.70
N GLU A 76 -1.32 -4.21 -4.62
CA GLU A 76 -0.84 -4.85 -3.39
C GLU A 76 -0.70 -3.84 -2.24
N VAL A 77 -0.07 -2.70 -2.49
CA VAL A 77 0.16 -1.68 -1.47
C VAL A 77 -1.16 -1.11 -0.96
N ILE A 78 -2.08 -0.77 -1.85
CA ILE A 78 -3.38 -0.18 -1.48
C ILE A 78 -4.26 -1.21 -0.77
N ALA A 79 -4.29 -2.46 -1.21
CA ALA A 79 -5.04 -3.52 -0.54
C ALA A 79 -4.57 -3.74 0.92
N ARG A 80 -3.26 -3.68 1.16
CA ARG A 80 -2.70 -3.80 2.52
C ARG A 80 -3.03 -2.60 3.40
N LEU A 81 -2.96 -1.39 2.84
CA LEU A 81 -3.35 -0.17 3.53
C LEU A 81 -4.84 -0.25 3.92
N ARG A 82 -5.70 -0.55 2.95
CA ARG A 82 -7.14 -0.74 3.13
C ARG A 82 -7.45 -1.71 4.27
N ALA A 83 -6.88 -2.91 4.22
CA ALA A 83 -7.13 -3.94 5.24
C ALA A 83 -6.80 -3.46 6.66
N LYS A 84 -5.70 -2.72 6.83
CA LYS A 84 -5.30 -2.18 8.13
C LYS A 84 -6.20 -1.05 8.60
N VAL A 85 -6.61 -0.16 7.70
CA VAL A 85 -7.53 0.93 8.00
C VAL A 85 -8.89 0.39 8.41
N GLU A 86 -9.46 -0.53 7.63
CA GLU A 86 -10.77 -1.13 7.91
C GLU A 86 -10.76 -1.93 9.23
N ALA A 87 -9.68 -2.66 9.52
CA ALA A 87 -9.51 -3.32 10.81
C ALA A 87 -9.51 -2.32 11.98
N ALA A 88 -8.73 -1.23 11.86
CA ALA A 88 -8.66 -0.18 12.89
C ALA A 88 -9.96 0.63 13.04
N LEU A 89 -10.82 0.67 12.02
CA LEU A 89 -12.16 1.26 12.10
C LEU A 89 -13.18 0.30 12.74
N SER A 90 -12.94 -1.01 12.63
CA SER A 90 -13.82 -2.07 13.15
C SER A 90 -13.53 -2.39 14.62
N GLU A 91 -12.28 -2.22 15.07
CA GLU A 91 -11.87 -2.35 16.47
C GLU A 91 -12.47 -1.19 17.30
N ARG A 92 -13.54 -1.49 18.05
CA ARG A 92 -14.25 -0.59 18.98
C ARG A 92 -13.62 -0.57 20.37
#